data_AF-A0A2K1QHK3-F1
#
_entry.id   AF-A0A2K1QHK3-F1
#
_cell.length_a   1.000
_cell.length_b   1.000
_cell.length_c   1.000
_cell.angle_alpha   90.00
_cell.angle_beta   90.00
_cell.angle_gamma   90.00
#
_symmetry.space_group_name_H-M   'P 1'
#
loop_
_entity.id
_entity.type
_entity.pdbx_description
1 polymer ?
#
loop_
_entity_poly.entity_id
_entity_poly.type
_entity_poly.pdbx_seq_one_letter_code
_entity_poly.pdbx_strand_id
1 'polypeptide(L)'
;MTTYLFPITDNHDAPQKRLLYPSILSHIVRGAEDAIDALETFRDLVQGQDVERGYLVYDAHAGDTACQLRAGILNELATIFKNNYQERYNFVKTLEEHVTRLRQTRDASRELCFKMTHLKIRCADLGVDEKSTSAQDLLANVMWSQPDKNWVDKAGHKCRLVHRQDSAVSFLATSADSTRAETDTRNRELFGATKVIPFLVFAYTLARYKTYSGRDGMLIARLDPTGMLERANTLIADFWDTKNREYRSSSMTRPNQEVKHLQNWLCDYSCSWLQDLASRIVPGTIYENLFERARHRSEKGMAAISGYIGFLLLRKHWASMNMPIVLVNRFFCSSGHHLQVYEGNITLDCSASVTNGPSLDCPARWRLEASTIDRMKDAADSSSPVLVIMGNSYNHGSQNELDKMDGRSIDHLQSYSEHKDLGECTEAAQQNDRFIHTDHDRLALSIFANHDQYPFELPNKINKTGYVESLLSEYAHEQERSGKATAMLSVWKKSLSMLSEQGLGSGGIRLFGWQHVFLERKDCLARKLRVWQESERVTPLYEEF
;
A
#
# COMPACT_ATOMS: atom_id res chain seq x y z
N MET A 1 -13.98 -14.38 9.49
CA MET A 1 -13.13 -13.21 9.35
C MET A 1 -12.05 -13.62 8.37
N THR A 2 -11.49 -12.69 7.62
CA THR A 2 -10.32 -12.91 6.78
C THR A 2 -9.18 -13.55 7.59
N THR A 3 -9.01 -13.14 8.86
CA THR A 3 -8.02 -13.72 9.78
C THR A 3 -8.31 -15.16 10.25
N TYR A 4 -9.52 -15.69 10.01
CA TYR A 4 -9.77 -17.11 10.23
C TYR A 4 -9.22 -17.94 9.06
N LEU A 5 -9.44 -17.47 7.84
CA LEU A 5 -8.99 -18.16 6.62
C LEU A 5 -7.47 -18.05 6.44
N PHE A 6 -6.92 -16.89 6.82
CA PHE A 6 -5.50 -16.57 6.76
C PHE A 6 -5.03 -16.11 8.14
N PRO A 7 -4.81 -17.02 9.11
CA PRO A 7 -4.33 -16.70 10.44
C PRO A 7 -3.00 -15.95 10.41
N ILE A 8 -2.94 -14.86 11.19
CA ILE A 8 -1.76 -14.02 11.39
C ILE A 8 -0.88 -14.56 12.53
N THR A 9 -1.52 -15.19 13.51
CA THR A 9 -0.89 -15.86 14.65
C THR A 9 -1.66 -17.13 14.96
N ASP A 10 -1.01 -18.10 15.60
CA ASP A 10 -1.63 -19.35 16.05
C ASP A 10 -2.66 -19.15 17.19
N ASN A 11 -2.83 -17.92 17.68
CA ASN A 11 -3.69 -17.57 18.83
C ASN A 11 -5.21 -17.57 18.58
N HIS A 12 -5.71 -18.02 17.42
CA HIS A 12 -7.15 -18.00 17.11
C HIS A 12 -7.93 -19.23 17.63
N ASP A 13 -7.30 -20.09 18.42
CA ASP A 13 -7.87 -21.37 18.86
C ASP A 13 -8.70 -21.31 20.15
N ALA A 14 -8.96 -20.12 20.69
CA ALA A 14 -9.81 -19.99 21.87
C ALA A 14 -11.23 -20.53 21.60
N PRO A 15 -11.72 -21.52 22.38
CA PRO A 15 -13.04 -22.10 22.18
C PRO A 15 -14.14 -21.03 22.22
N GLN A 16 -15.00 -21.04 21.20
CA GLN A 16 -16.13 -20.13 21.10
C GLN A 16 -17.40 -20.85 21.54
N LYS A 17 -18.29 -20.15 22.25
CA LYS A 17 -19.58 -20.72 22.70
C LYS A 17 -20.48 -21.02 21.51
N ARG A 18 -21.22 -22.14 21.56
CA ARG A 18 -22.22 -22.54 20.53
C ARG A 18 -23.11 -21.41 20.03
N LEU A 19 -23.61 -20.57 20.94
CA LEU A 19 -24.50 -19.45 20.62
C LEU A 19 -23.91 -18.44 19.62
N LEU A 20 -22.59 -18.47 19.39
CA LEU A 20 -21.88 -17.58 18.47
C LEU A 20 -21.53 -18.22 17.11
N TYR A 21 -21.82 -19.51 16.90
CA TYR A 21 -21.41 -20.21 15.67
C TYR A 21 -21.97 -19.56 14.40
N PRO A 22 -23.27 -19.21 14.27
CA PRO A 22 -23.77 -18.51 13.07
C PRO A 22 -23.05 -17.18 12.82
N SER A 23 -22.74 -16.44 13.88
CA SER A 23 -21.97 -15.20 13.81
C SER A 23 -20.53 -15.42 13.34
N ILE A 24 -19.91 -16.55 13.67
CA ILE A 24 -18.56 -16.89 13.20
C ILE A 24 -18.62 -17.28 11.72
N LEU A 25 -19.61 -18.09 11.34
CA LEU A 25 -19.85 -18.51 9.96
C LEU A 25 -20.12 -17.29 9.05
N SER A 26 -20.90 -16.30 9.50
CA SER A 26 -21.14 -15.07 8.71
C SER A 26 -19.83 -14.32 8.42
N HIS A 27 -18.92 -14.26 9.39
CA HIS A 27 -17.61 -13.68 9.17
C HIS A 27 -16.73 -14.55 8.26
N ILE A 28 -16.81 -15.88 8.34
CA ILE A 28 -16.08 -16.79 7.43
C ILE A 28 -16.54 -16.55 5.99
N VAL A 29 -17.87 -16.51 5.75
CA VAL A 29 -18.47 -16.21 4.46
C VAL A 29 -17.96 -14.89 3.90
N ARG A 30 -18.01 -13.81 4.70
CA ARG A 30 -17.51 -12.49 4.26
C ARG A 30 -16.01 -12.50 3.98
N GLY A 31 -15.21 -13.10 4.85
CA GLY A 31 -13.77 -13.23 4.62
C GLY A 31 -13.44 -14.03 3.35
N ALA A 32 -14.25 -15.05 3.03
CA ALA A 32 -14.08 -15.85 1.83
C ALA A 32 -14.47 -15.05 0.57
N GLU A 33 -15.57 -14.31 0.60
CA GLU A 33 -15.97 -13.41 -0.51
C GLU A 33 -14.92 -12.32 -0.76
N ASP A 34 -14.45 -11.65 0.30
CA ASP A 34 -13.40 -10.62 0.17
C ASP A 34 -12.11 -11.22 -0.42
N ALA A 35 -11.73 -12.44 0.00
CA ALA A 35 -10.57 -13.12 -0.53
C ALA A 35 -10.76 -13.58 -1.99
N ILE A 36 -11.94 -14.08 -2.37
CA ILE A 36 -12.25 -14.44 -3.76
C ILE A 36 -12.10 -13.21 -4.63
N ASP A 37 -12.77 -12.10 -4.29
CA ASP A 37 -12.69 -10.85 -5.04
C ASP A 37 -11.24 -10.36 -5.18
N ALA A 38 -10.47 -10.41 -4.08
CA ALA A 38 -9.07 -10.00 -4.07
C ALA A 38 -8.19 -10.86 -4.98
N LEU A 39 -8.35 -12.18 -4.97
CA LEU A 39 -7.48 -13.07 -5.75
C LEU A 39 -7.87 -13.11 -7.22
N GLU A 40 -9.16 -13.05 -7.55
CA GLU A 40 -9.62 -12.98 -8.94
C GLU A 40 -9.22 -11.66 -9.60
N THR A 41 -9.41 -10.53 -8.89
CA THR A 41 -8.98 -9.23 -9.41
C THR A 41 -7.48 -9.22 -9.71
N PHE A 42 -6.65 -9.79 -8.83
CA PHE A 42 -5.20 -9.83 -9.05
C PHE A 42 -4.81 -10.78 -10.18
N ARG A 43 -5.44 -11.96 -10.27
CA ARG A 43 -5.29 -12.91 -11.37
C ARG A 43 -5.50 -12.22 -12.71
N ASP A 44 -6.60 -11.49 -12.83
CA ASP A 44 -7.00 -10.84 -14.08
C ASP A 44 -6.03 -9.71 -14.44
N LEU A 45 -5.56 -8.94 -13.45
CA LEU A 45 -4.52 -7.92 -13.64
C LEU A 45 -3.20 -8.51 -14.15
N VAL A 46 -2.68 -9.59 -13.55
CA VAL A 46 -1.39 -10.18 -13.99
C VAL A 46 -1.49 -10.92 -15.32
N GLN A 47 -2.69 -11.35 -15.71
CA GLN A 47 -2.99 -11.90 -17.03
C GLN A 47 -3.18 -10.81 -18.09
N GLY A 48 -3.22 -9.53 -17.70
CA GLY A 48 -3.42 -8.41 -18.63
C GLY A 48 -4.86 -8.29 -19.13
N GLN A 49 -5.83 -8.85 -18.41
CA GLN A 49 -7.24 -8.66 -18.73
C GLN A 49 -7.65 -7.21 -18.43
N ASP A 50 -8.69 -6.71 -19.11
CA ASP A 50 -9.22 -5.39 -18.80
C ASP A 50 -10.06 -5.46 -17.52
N VAL A 51 -9.42 -5.11 -16.41
CA VAL A 51 -10.05 -5.04 -15.09
C VAL A 51 -10.37 -3.58 -14.78
N GLU A 52 -11.65 -3.24 -14.80
CA GLU A 52 -12.14 -1.88 -14.54
C GLU A 52 -11.60 -1.28 -13.24
N ARG A 53 -11.48 -2.10 -12.20
CA ARG A 53 -11.10 -1.65 -10.86
C ARG A 53 -9.61 -1.28 -10.73
N GLY A 54 -8.74 -1.84 -11.56
CA GLY A 54 -7.30 -1.58 -11.53
C GLY A 54 -6.58 -2.05 -10.26
N TYR A 55 -5.38 -1.53 -10.00
CA TYR A 55 -4.59 -1.88 -8.79
C TYR A 55 -5.02 -1.13 -7.53
N LEU A 56 -5.80 -0.05 -7.66
CA LEU A 56 -6.21 0.77 -6.52
C LEU A 56 -7.09 0.01 -5.51
N VAL A 57 -7.70 -1.11 -5.89
CA VAL A 57 -8.42 -1.99 -4.94
C VAL A 57 -7.51 -2.60 -3.87
N TYR A 58 -6.19 -2.52 -4.01
CA TYR A 58 -5.21 -2.94 -3.01
C TYR A 58 -4.58 -1.75 -2.26
N ASP A 59 -5.08 -0.53 -2.46
CA ASP A 59 -4.60 0.68 -1.77
C ASP A 59 -5.12 0.73 -0.32
N ALA A 60 -4.56 -0.15 0.50
CA ALA A 60 -4.93 -0.30 1.89
C ALA A 60 -4.51 0.90 2.75
N HIS A 61 -5.39 1.30 3.68
CA HIS A 61 -5.03 2.19 4.77
C HIS A 61 -4.60 1.37 6.01
N ALA A 62 -3.32 1.01 6.06
CA ALA A 62 -2.73 0.31 7.20
C ALA A 62 -2.10 1.24 8.27
N GLY A 63 -2.21 2.56 8.08
CA GLY A 63 -1.57 3.62 8.87
C GLY A 63 -1.10 4.77 7.96
N ASP A 64 -0.86 5.96 8.52
CA ASP A 64 -0.66 7.22 7.78
C ASP A 64 0.64 7.30 6.95
N THR A 65 1.60 6.37 7.11
CA THR A 65 2.97 6.57 6.58
C THR A 65 3.54 5.38 5.79
N ALA A 66 2.77 4.77 4.88
CA ALA A 66 3.26 3.61 4.13
C ALA A 66 2.55 3.30 2.79
N CYS A 67 1.71 4.18 2.25
CA CYS A 67 1.02 3.90 0.98
C CYS A 67 2.02 3.68 -0.18
N GLN A 68 3.08 4.47 -0.22
CA GLN A 68 4.21 4.32 -1.15
C GLN A 68 4.93 2.98 -1.04
N LEU A 69 4.98 2.36 0.16
CA LEU A 69 5.58 1.03 0.34
C LEU A 69 4.72 -0.05 -0.32
N ARG A 70 3.41 -0.02 -0.08
CA ARG A 70 2.46 -0.98 -0.66
C ARG A 70 2.38 -0.87 -2.17
N ALA A 71 2.42 0.35 -2.71
CA ALA A 71 2.53 0.60 -4.14
C ALA A 71 3.80 -0.04 -4.73
N GLY A 72 4.94 0.11 -4.03
CA GLY A 72 6.21 -0.53 -4.40
C GLY A 72 6.13 -2.06 -4.41
N ILE A 73 5.56 -2.67 -3.37
CA ILE A 73 5.36 -4.11 -3.27
C ILE A 73 4.49 -4.63 -4.42
N LEU A 74 3.34 -3.98 -4.68
CA LEU A 74 2.44 -4.38 -5.76
C LEU A 74 3.11 -4.26 -7.14
N ASN A 75 3.95 -3.24 -7.34
CA ASN A 75 4.68 -3.08 -8.59
C ASN A 75 5.72 -4.17 -8.77
N GLU A 76 6.43 -4.52 -7.70
CA GLU A 76 7.41 -5.60 -7.74
C GLU A 76 6.71 -6.94 -8.08
N LEU A 77 5.59 -7.24 -7.44
CA LEU A 77 4.76 -8.41 -7.78
C LEU A 77 4.31 -8.39 -9.25
N ALA A 78 3.77 -7.26 -9.72
CA ALA A 78 3.34 -7.12 -11.11
C ALA A 78 4.51 -7.31 -12.09
N THR A 79 5.69 -6.79 -11.75
CA THR A 79 6.91 -6.92 -12.56
C THR A 79 7.42 -8.37 -12.61
N ILE A 80 7.43 -9.07 -11.47
CA ILE A 80 7.81 -10.49 -11.38
C ILE A 80 6.92 -11.31 -12.34
N PHE A 81 5.60 -11.18 -12.22
CA PHE A 81 4.67 -11.97 -13.03
C PHE A 81 4.61 -11.52 -14.51
N LYS A 82 4.87 -10.24 -14.81
CA LYS A 82 4.94 -9.77 -16.20
C LYS A 82 6.16 -10.33 -16.93
N ASN A 83 7.31 -10.42 -16.25
CA ASN A 83 8.59 -10.79 -16.88
C ASN A 83 8.87 -12.30 -16.84
N ASN A 84 8.18 -13.08 -16.00
CA ASN A 84 8.40 -14.51 -15.88
C ASN A 84 7.10 -15.30 -16.14
N TYR A 85 6.97 -15.82 -17.36
CA TYR A 85 5.81 -16.60 -17.79
C TYR A 85 5.53 -17.80 -16.88
N GLN A 86 6.57 -18.54 -16.49
CA GLN A 86 6.42 -19.77 -15.70
C GLN A 86 5.97 -19.46 -14.28
N GLU A 87 6.56 -18.45 -13.65
CA GLU A 87 6.14 -17.97 -12.32
C GLU A 87 4.70 -17.47 -12.36
N ARG A 88 4.34 -16.68 -13.37
CA ARG A 88 2.96 -16.21 -13.57
C ARG A 88 1.99 -17.38 -13.72
N TYR A 89 2.28 -18.34 -14.59
CA TYR A 89 1.42 -19.50 -14.81
C TYR A 89 1.20 -20.30 -13.53
N ASN A 90 2.27 -20.62 -12.81
CA ASN A 90 2.20 -21.37 -11.56
C ASN A 90 1.44 -20.61 -10.47
N PHE A 91 1.65 -19.30 -10.38
CA PHE A 91 0.98 -18.46 -9.42
C PHE A 91 -0.51 -18.32 -9.74
N VAL A 92 -0.89 -18.07 -10.99
CA VAL A 92 -2.29 -18.03 -11.45
C VAL A 92 -3.01 -19.34 -11.12
N LYS A 93 -2.42 -20.49 -11.43
CA LYS A 93 -2.99 -21.79 -11.08
C LYS A 93 -3.22 -21.92 -9.57
N THR A 94 -2.25 -21.45 -8.79
CA THR A 94 -2.35 -21.43 -7.33
C THR A 94 -3.52 -20.53 -6.88
N LEU A 95 -3.69 -19.34 -7.47
CA LEU A 95 -4.82 -18.46 -7.18
C LEU A 95 -6.16 -19.14 -7.49
N GLU A 96 -6.29 -19.81 -8.62
CA GLU A 96 -7.51 -20.54 -9.02
C GLU A 96 -7.86 -21.67 -8.05
N GLU A 97 -6.85 -22.44 -7.61
CA GLU A 97 -7.02 -23.48 -6.58
C GLU A 97 -7.46 -22.90 -5.24
N HIS A 98 -6.97 -21.70 -4.86
CA HIS A 98 -7.41 -21.01 -3.65
C HIS A 98 -8.83 -20.48 -3.78
N VAL A 99 -9.16 -19.82 -4.89
CA VAL A 99 -10.50 -19.30 -5.18
C VAL A 99 -11.53 -20.43 -5.15
N THR A 100 -11.22 -21.58 -5.76
CA THR A 100 -12.11 -22.75 -5.75
C THR A 100 -12.38 -23.24 -4.34
N ARG A 101 -11.35 -23.37 -3.50
CA ARG A 101 -11.51 -23.77 -2.09
C ARG A 101 -12.28 -22.73 -1.27
N LEU A 102 -12.01 -21.44 -1.48
CA LEU A 102 -12.73 -20.35 -0.80
C LEU A 102 -14.23 -20.37 -1.14
N ARG A 103 -14.60 -20.64 -2.40
CA ARG A 103 -16.01 -20.81 -2.81
C ARG A 103 -16.66 -21.98 -2.10
N GLN A 104 -15.98 -23.13 -2.05
CA GLN A 104 -16.45 -24.30 -1.32
C GLN A 104 -16.65 -24.01 0.18
N THR A 105 -15.67 -23.37 0.82
CA THR A 105 -15.77 -22.97 2.24
C THR A 105 -16.92 -22.00 2.49
N ARG A 106 -17.09 -21.01 1.61
CA ARG A 106 -18.20 -20.06 1.69
C ARG A 106 -19.55 -20.75 1.62
N ASP A 107 -19.74 -21.62 0.63
CA ASP A 107 -21.02 -22.28 0.39
C ASP A 107 -21.31 -23.32 1.49
N ALA A 108 -20.30 -24.06 1.94
CA ALA A 108 -20.40 -24.95 3.10
C ALA A 108 -20.73 -24.19 4.40
N SER A 109 -20.17 -22.99 4.59
CA SER A 109 -20.47 -22.16 5.77
C SER A 109 -21.92 -21.65 5.79
N ARG A 110 -22.44 -21.25 4.62
CA ARG A 110 -23.86 -20.87 4.46
C ARG A 110 -24.78 -22.05 4.77
N GLU A 111 -24.48 -23.21 4.20
CA GLU A 111 -25.26 -24.43 4.41
C GLU A 111 -25.23 -24.90 5.88
N LEU A 112 -24.06 -24.87 6.52
CA LEU A 112 -23.94 -25.20 7.94
C LEU A 112 -24.77 -24.26 8.82
N CYS A 113 -24.75 -22.96 8.51
CA CYS A 113 -25.56 -21.96 9.21
C CYS A 113 -27.07 -22.24 9.06
N PHE A 114 -27.51 -22.57 7.85
CA PHE A 114 -28.90 -22.91 7.55
C PHE A 114 -29.37 -24.14 8.31
N LYS A 115 -28.59 -25.23 8.27
CA LYS A 115 -28.87 -26.47 8.99
C LYS A 115 -29.02 -26.27 10.49
N MET A 116 -28.14 -25.45 11.08
CA MET A 116 -28.18 -25.16 12.51
C MET A 116 -29.36 -24.27 12.91
N THR A 117 -29.65 -23.22 12.12
CA THR A 117 -30.57 -22.16 12.57
C THR A 117 -32.00 -22.37 12.09
N HIS A 118 -32.19 -22.74 10.82
CA HIS A 118 -33.51 -22.97 10.23
C HIS A 118 -34.01 -24.39 10.46
N LEU A 119 -33.17 -25.40 10.16
CA LEU A 119 -33.54 -26.80 10.33
C LEU A 119 -33.39 -27.29 11.77
N LYS A 120 -32.73 -26.51 12.63
CA LYS A 120 -32.49 -26.81 14.06
C LYS A 120 -31.83 -28.19 14.27
N ILE A 121 -30.98 -28.59 13.33
CA ILE A 121 -30.19 -29.82 13.47
C ILE A 121 -29.17 -29.59 14.60
N ARG A 122 -29.00 -30.59 15.47
CA ARG A 122 -28.06 -30.51 16.58
C ARG A 122 -26.62 -30.38 16.07
N CYS A 123 -25.79 -29.57 16.74
CA CYS A 123 -24.41 -29.35 16.33
C CYS A 123 -23.62 -30.67 16.24
N ALA A 124 -23.83 -31.60 17.18
CA ALA A 124 -23.14 -32.89 17.18
C ALA A 124 -23.45 -33.73 15.93
N ASP A 125 -24.69 -33.66 15.43
CA ASP A 125 -25.10 -34.37 14.21
C ASP A 125 -24.50 -33.72 12.93
N LEU A 126 -23.94 -32.51 13.06
CA LEU A 126 -23.25 -31.76 12.02
C LEU A 126 -21.71 -31.81 12.17
N GLY A 127 -21.17 -32.60 13.10
CA GLY A 127 -19.72 -32.69 13.35
C GLY A 127 -19.13 -31.55 14.17
N VAL A 128 -19.96 -30.72 14.81
CA VAL A 128 -19.55 -29.55 15.61
C VAL A 128 -19.87 -29.79 17.09
N ASP A 129 -18.97 -29.39 18.00
CA ASP A 129 -19.20 -29.57 19.44
C ASP A 129 -20.42 -28.78 19.94
N GLU A 130 -21.22 -29.42 20.78
CA GLU A 130 -22.48 -28.89 21.34
C GLU A 130 -22.30 -27.72 22.30
N LYS A 131 -21.12 -27.58 22.92
CA LYS A 131 -20.83 -26.58 23.96
C LYS A 131 -19.94 -25.47 23.43
N SER A 132 -18.80 -25.84 22.87
CA SER A 132 -17.81 -24.89 22.36
C SER A 132 -16.85 -25.49 21.36
N THR A 133 -16.53 -24.73 20.31
CA THR A 133 -15.66 -25.13 19.21
C THR A 133 -14.75 -23.95 18.88
N SER A 134 -13.48 -24.22 18.53
CA SER A 134 -12.60 -23.16 18.06
C SER A 134 -13.02 -22.66 16.67
N ALA A 135 -12.52 -21.50 16.23
CA ALA A 135 -12.78 -21.06 14.86
C ALA A 135 -12.13 -22.01 13.82
N GLN A 136 -10.99 -22.64 14.16
CA GLN A 136 -10.31 -23.59 13.28
C GLN A 136 -11.07 -24.91 13.15
N ASP A 137 -11.61 -25.44 14.24
CA ASP A 137 -12.42 -26.65 14.20
C ASP A 137 -13.73 -26.42 13.41
N LEU A 138 -14.32 -25.23 13.51
CA LEU A 138 -15.44 -24.82 12.64
C LEU A 138 -15.02 -24.73 11.18
N LEU A 139 -13.82 -24.22 10.88
CA LEU A 139 -13.28 -24.15 9.53
C LEU A 139 -13.03 -25.55 8.93
N ALA A 140 -12.53 -26.49 9.74
CA ALA A 140 -12.34 -27.87 9.33
C ALA A 140 -13.69 -28.51 8.91
N ASN A 141 -14.78 -28.20 9.63
CA ASN A 141 -16.13 -28.64 9.28
C ASN A 141 -16.67 -28.06 7.96
N VAL A 142 -16.14 -26.91 7.52
CA VAL A 142 -16.49 -26.28 6.22
C VAL A 142 -15.39 -26.47 5.18
N MET A 143 -14.59 -27.54 5.35
CA MET A 143 -13.56 -28.00 4.40
C MET A 143 -12.47 -26.96 4.09
N TRP A 144 -12.24 -25.98 4.99
CA TRP A 144 -11.09 -25.10 4.85
C TRP A 144 -9.89 -25.72 5.54
N SER A 145 -8.86 -26.01 4.75
CA SER A 145 -7.51 -26.27 5.25
C SER A 145 -6.57 -25.22 4.68
N GLN A 146 -5.63 -24.77 5.50
CA GLN A 146 -4.59 -23.91 4.99
C GLN A 146 -3.81 -24.63 3.87
N PRO A 147 -3.50 -23.94 2.77
CA PRO A 147 -2.62 -24.47 1.73
C PRO A 147 -1.27 -24.86 2.33
N ASP A 148 -0.75 -26.01 1.92
CA ASP A 148 0.56 -26.50 2.37
C ASP A 148 1.67 -25.47 2.10
N LYS A 149 2.58 -25.31 3.07
CA LYS A 149 3.73 -24.38 3.01
C LYS A 149 4.72 -24.69 1.88
N ASN A 150 4.57 -25.82 1.19
CA ASN A 150 5.55 -26.43 0.30
C ASN A 150 5.63 -25.84 -1.13
N TRP A 151 5.02 -24.67 -1.38
CA TRP A 151 5.14 -24.01 -2.70
C TRP A 151 6.58 -23.56 -2.99
N VAL A 152 7.32 -23.10 -1.97
CA VAL A 152 8.68 -22.56 -2.15
C VAL A 152 9.70 -23.65 -2.54
N ASP A 153 9.49 -24.89 -2.11
CA ASP A 153 10.50 -25.95 -2.26
C ASP A 153 10.48 -26.67 -3.62
N LYS A 154 9.33 -26.73 -4.30
CA LYS A 154 9.25 -27.47 -5.58
C LYS A 154 9.69 -26.68 -6.80
N ALA A 155 9.70 -25.35 -6.72
CA ALA A 155 10.11 -24.52 -7.85
C ALA A 155 11.63 -24.34 -7.92
N GLY A 156 12.39 -24.31 -6.82
CA GLY A 156 13.86 -24.15 -6.89
C GLY A 156 14.35 -22.96 -7.74
N HIS A 157 13.48 -21.98 -8.01
CA HIS A 157 13.72 -20.96 -9.02
C HIS A 157 14.19 -19.68 -8.36
N LYS A 158 15.34 -19.20 -8.84
CA LYS A 158 15.86 -17.89 -8.48
C LYS A 158 14.91 -16.87 -9.10
N CYS A 159 14.18 -16.12 -8.28
CA CYS A 159 13.62 -14.84 -8.69
C CYS A 159 14.79 -13.88 -8.92
N ARG A 160 15.53 -14.10 -10.01
CA ARG A 160 16.47 -13.11 -10.51
C ARG A 160 15.59 -12.01 -11.10
N LEU A 161 15.35 -10.97 -10.31
CA LEU A 161 15.08 -9.66 -10.88
C LEU A 161 16.14 -9.47 -11.96
N VAL A 162 15.71 -9.43 -13.21
CA VAL A 162 16.58 -9.09 -14.33
C VAL A 162 16.90 -7.62 -14.13
N HIS A 163 17.90 -7.33 -13.29
CA HIS A 163 18.67 -6.12 -13.47
C HIS A 163 19.20 -6.22 -14.88
N ARG A 164 18.57 -5.47 -15.78
CA ARG A 164 19.02 -5.29 -17.14
C ARG A 164 20.35 -4.54 -17.06
N GLN A 165 21.43 -5.29 -16.78
CA GLN A 165 22.81 -4.83 -16.92
C GLN A 165 23.12 -4.78 -18.41
N ASP A 166 22.46 -3.87 -19.13
CA ASP A 166 22.93 -3.43 -20.44
C ASP A 166 24.08 -2.44 -20.18
N SER A 167 25.18 -2.95 -19.63
CA SER A 167 26.49 -2.30 -19.52
C SER A 167 27.51 -3.34 -19.07
N ALA A 168 28.37 -3.76 -20.00
CA ALA A 168 29.42 -4.74 -19.79
C ALA A 168 30.40 -4.32 -18.68
N VAL A 169 30.23 -4.85 -17.47
CA VAL A 169 31.31 -4.89 -16.46
C VAL A 169 31.25 -6.21 -15.73
N SER A 170 32.17 -7.11 -16.10
CA SER A 170 32.44 -8.37 -15.42
C SER A 170 33.03 -8.09 -14.03
N PHE A 171 32.29 -8.36 -12.96
CA PHE A 171 32.83 -8.36 -11.60
C PHE A 171 33.25 -9.77 -11.17
N LEU A 172 34.52 -9.92 -10.84
CA LEU A 172 35.10 -11.13 -10.23
C LEU A 172 34.54 -11.33 -8.81
N ALA A 173 33.98 -12.50 -8.59
CA ALA A 173 33.39 -12.96 -7.34
C ALA A 173 34.42 -13.74 -6.52
N THR A 174 34.68 -13.34 -5.27
CA THR A 174 35.36 -14.22 -4.29
C THR A 174 34.95 -14.04 -2.82
N SER A 175 33.92 -13.25 -2.47
CA SER A 175 33.40 -13.19 -1.07
C SER A 175 31.87 -13.00 -0.96
N ALA A 176 31.14 -13.13 -2.08
CA ALA A 176 29.73 -12.75 -2.18
C ALA A 176 28.75 -13.95 -2.11
N ASP A 177 29.21 -15.18 -1.88
CA ASP A 177 28.34 -16.37 -2.00
C ASP A 177 27.48 -16.64 -0.76
N SER A 178 27.93 -16.32 0.47
CA SER A 178 27.14 -16.55 1.69
C SER A 178 26.01 -15.53 1.85
N THR A 179 26.30 -14.24 1.72
CA THR A 179 25.29 -13.17 1.80
C THR A 179 24.27 -13.27 0.68
N ARG A 180 24.69 -13.67 -0.53
CA ARG A 180 23.79 -13.87 -1.67
C ARG A 180 22.83 -15.04 -1.50
N ALA A 181 23.25 -16.13 -0.85
CA ALA A 181 22.38 -17.26 -0.53
C ALA A 181 21.33 -16.90 0.53
N GLU A 182 21.71 -16.11 1.55
CA GLU A 182 20.79 -15.62 2.58
C GLU A 182 19.75 -14.63 2.02
N THR A 183 20.16 -13.69 1.16
CA THR A 183 19.25 -12.75 0.48
C THR A 183 18.30 -13.48 -0.48
N ASP A 184 18.77 -14.49 -1.23
CA ASP A 184 17.91 -15.31 -2.12
C ASP A 184 16.88 -16.12 -1.31
N THR A 185 17.23 -16.53 -0.08
CA THR A 185 16.30 -17.23 0.83
C THR A 185 15.23 -16.29 1.39
N ARG A 186 15.60 -15.09 1.88
CA ARG A 186 14.65 -14.09 2.38
C ARG A 186 13.67 -13.58 1.32
N ASN A 187 14.15 -13.39 0.09
CA ASN A 187 13.28 -12.98 -1.03
C ASN A 187 12.23 -14.05 -1.38
N ARG A 188 12.62 -15.33 -1.34
CA ARG A 188 11.69 -16.45 -1.55
C ARG A 188 10.63 -16.54 -0.45
N GLU A 189 10.97 -16.16 0.78
CA GLU A 189 10.01 -16.14 1.89
C GLU A 189 8.99 -15.01 1.77
N LEU A 190 9.42 -13.79 1.40
CA LEU A 190 8.52 -12.64 1.28
C LEU A 190 7.57 -12.76 0.08
N PHE A 191 8.08 -13.17 -1.07
CA PHE A 191 7.27 -13.33 -2.29
C PHE A 191 6.71 -14.75 -2.47
N GLY A 192 6.79 -15.58 -1.44
CA GLY A 192 6.15 -16.89 -1.38
C GLY A 192 4.63 -16.78 -1.40
N ALA A 193 3.94 -17.76 -2.02
CA ALA A 193 2.47 -17.79 -2.04
C ALA A 193 1.84 -17.68 -0.64
N THR A 194 2.50 -18.22 0.40
CA THR A 194 2.08 -18.15 1.81
C THR A 194 2.09 -16.74 2.40
N LYS A 195 2.76 -15.78 1.76
CA LYS A 195 2.80 -14.37 2.17
C LYS A 195 2.10 -13.46 1.16
N VAL A 196 2.27 -13.71 -0.13
CA VAL A 196 1.64 -12.91 -1.20
C VAL A 196 0.11 -13.03 -1.16
N ILE A 197 -0.43 -14.22 -0.95
CA ILE A 197 -1.89 -14.40 -0.88
C ILE A 197 -2.48 -13.62 0.31
N PRO A 198 -2.00 -13.79 1.55
CA PRO A 198 -2.44 -12.92 2.65
C PRO A 198 -2.23 -11.43 2.38
N PHE A 199 -1.10 -11.02 1.78
CA PHE A 199 -0.87 -9.62 1.43
C PHE A 199 -1.98 -9.07 0.51
N LEU A 200 -2.29 -9.76 -0.59
CA LEU A 200 -3.33 -9.35 -1.53
C LEU A 200 -4.70 -9.28 -0.86
N VAL A 201 -5.05 -10.32 -0.10
CA VAL A 201 -6.35 -10.41 0.59
C VAL A 201 -6.49 -9.34 1.67
N PHE A 202 -5.46 -9.12 2.48
CA PHE A 202 -5.49 -8.15 3.58
C PHE A 202 -5.50 -6.72 3.03
N ALA A 203 -4.68 -6.45 2.01
CA ALA A 203 -4.64 -5.14 1.37
C ALA A 203 -5.99 -4.81 0.74
N TYR A 204 -6.58 -5.77 0.01
CA TYR A 204 -7.92 -5.63 -0.56
C TYR A 204 -8.99 -5.43 0.50
N THR A 205 -8.99 -6.23 1.56
CA THR A 205 -9.98 -6.12 2.65
C THR A 205 -9.92 -4.73 3.28
N LEU A 206 -8.73 -4.25 3.63
CA LEU A 206 -8.58 -2.92 4.22
C LEU A 206 -8.93 -1.79 3.25
N ALA A 207 -8.64 -1.93 1.96
CA ALA A 207 -9.01 -0.95 0.95
C ALA A 207 -10.54 -0.91 0.73
N ARG A 208 -11.20 -2.07 0.69
CA ARG A 208 -12.64 -2.20 0.48
C ARG A 208 -13.47 -1.54 1.59
N TYR A 209 -13.03 -1.67 2.84
CA TYR A 209 -13.71 -1.08 4.00
C TYR A 209 -13.03 0.22 4.44
N LYS A 210 -12.35 0.90 3.52
CA LYS A 210 -11.83 2.25 3.72
C LYS A 210 -12.94 3.24 3.40
N THR A 211 -13.19 4.15 4.31
CA THR A 211 -14.12 5.27 4.14
C THR A 211 -13.35 6.57 4.29
N TYR A 212 -13.87 7.62 3.70
CA TYR A 212 -13.30 8.94 3.79
C TYR A 212 -14.25 9.85 4.54
N SER A 213 -13.70 10.64 5.46
CA SER A 213 -14.47 11.61 6.23
C SER A 213 -13.67 12.89 6.37
N GLY A 214 -14.32 14.03 6.12
CA GLY A 214 -13.77 15.33 6.45
C GLY A 214 -13.82 15.54 7.96
N ARG A 215 -12.70 15.91 8.58
CA ARG A 215 -12.65 16.33 9.98
C ARG A 215 -11.64 17.46 10.11
N ASP A 216 -12.07 18.56 10.71
CA ASP A 216 -11.24 19.75 10.90
C ASP A 216 -10.60 20.19 9.58
N GLY A 217 -11.37 20.04 8.49
CA GLY A 217 -10.94 20.39 7.14
C GLY A 217 -10.10 19.38 6.39
N MET A 218 -9.43 18.52 7.14
CA MET A 218 -8.63 17.46 6.57
C MET A 218 -9.53 16.29 6.17
N LEU A 219 -9.31 15.77 4.96
CA LEU A 219 -9.86 14.48 4.62
C LEU A 219 -9.04 13.38 5.29
N ILE A 220 -9.71 12.58 6.09
CA ILE A 220 -9.10 11.48 6.81
C ILE A 220 -9.69 10.17 6.29
N ALA A 221 -8.82 9.28 5.85
CA ALA A 221 -9.17 7.89 5.58
C ALA A 221 -9.37 7.16 6.91
N ARG A 222 -10.47 6.44 7.05
CA ARG A 222 -10.77 5.59 8.21
C ARG A 222 -11.23 4.24 7.75
N LEU A 223 -10.95 3.22 8.55
CA LEU A 223 -11.52 1.91 8.33
C LEU A 223 -12.92 1.87 8.93
N ASP A 224 -13.83 1.16 8.26
CA ASP A 224 -15.22 0.97 8.66
C ASP A 224 -15.52 -0.49 9.07
N PRO A 225 -15.20 -0.85 10.33
CA PRO A 225 -15.60 -2.14 10.90
C PRO A 225 -17.12 -2.37 10.90
N THR A 226 -17.95 -1.32 10.81
CA THR A 226 -19.41 -1.44 10.80
C THR A 226 -19.85 -1.97 9.45
N GLY A 227 -19.36 -1.40 8.34
CA GLY A 227 -19.56 -1.91 6.99
C GLY A 227 -19.09 -3.37 6.83
N MET A 228 -17.99 -3.76 7.48
CA MET A 228 -17.54 -5.18 7.52
C MET A 228 -18.56 -6.11 8.18
N LEU A 229 -19.22 -5.65 9.25
CA LEU A 229 -20.24 -6.41 9.95
C LEU A 229 -21.54 -6.47 9.16
N GLU A 230 -21.99 -5.34 8.62
CA GLU A 230 -23.19 -5.24 7.79
C GLU A 230 -23.07 -6.10 6.54
N ARG A 231 -21.91 -6.09 5.87
CA ARG A 231 -21.64 -6.96 4.73
C ARG A 231 -21.68 -8.43 5.13
N ALA A 232 -21.11 -8.81 6.27
CA ALA A 232 -21.17 -10.18 6.77
C ALA A 232 -22.60 -10.64 7.07
N ASN A 233 -23.42 -9.77 7.66
CA ASN A 233 -24.83 -10.06 7.93
C ASN A 233 -25.64 -10.18 6.63
N THR A 234 -25.37 -9.31 5.65
CA THR A 234 -26.03 -9.34 4.34
C THR A 234 -25.75 -10.65 3.62
N LEU A 235 -24.50 -11.12 3.61
CA LEU A 235 -24.09 -12.33 2.88
C LEU A 235 -24.62 -13.64 3.46
N ILE A 236 -25.14 -13.62 4.69
CA ILE A 236 -25.66 -14.79 5.41
C ILE A 236 -27.17 -14.69 5.67
N ALA A 237 -27.82 -13.57 5.34
CA ALA A 237 -29.18 -13.26 5.77
C ALA A 237 -30.20 -14.35 5.42
N ASP A 238 -30.11 -14.92 4.22
CA ASP A 238 -31.01 -15.98 3.74
C ASP A 238 -30.75 -17.36 4.38
N PHE A 239 -29.62 -17.50 5.08
CA PHE A 239 -29.16 -18.76 5.68
C PHE A 239 -29.20 -18.74 7.21
N TRP A 240 -29.46 -17.57 7.81
CA TRP A 240 -29.48 -17.41 9.26
C TRP A 240 -30.87 -17.00 9.74
N ASP A 241 -31.55 -17.92 10.44
CA ASP A 241 -32.75 -17.58 11.21
C ASP A 241 -32.38 -16.72 12.43
N THR A 242 -32.42 -15.39 12.27
CA THR A 242 -32.17 -14.42 13.34
C THR A 242 -33.24 -14.45 14.44
N LYS A 243 -34.38 -15.12 14.23
CA LYS A 243 -35.41 -15.32 15.27
C LYS A 243 -35.09 -16.52 16.17
N ASN A 244 -34.12 -17.36 15.79
CA ASN A 244 -33.68 -18.48 16.61
C ASN A 244 -32.93 -17.97 17.86
N ARG A 245 -33.62 -18.05 19.01
CA ARG A 245 -33.14 -17.55 20.31
C ARG A 245 -31.93 -18.30 20.88
N GLU A 246 -31.56 -19.45 20.31
CA GLU A 246 -30.36 -20.19 20.72
C GLU A 246 -29.07 -19.52 20.28
N TYR A 247 -29.13 -18.62 19.28
CA TYR A 247 -27.98 -17.99 18.67
C TYR A 247 -28.02 -16.46 18.80
N ARG A 248 -26.84 -15.84 18.77
CA ARG A 248 -26.68 -14.38 18.90
C ARG A 248 -25.97 -13.78 17.70
N SER A 249 -26.35 -12.53 17.40
CA SER A 249 -25.68 -11.69 16.41
C SER A 249 -24.22 -11.41 16.82
N SER A 250 -23.38 -11.11 15.83
CA SER A 250 -22.00 -10.71 16.12
C SER A 250 -21.94 -9.34 16.81
N SER A 251 -20.93 -9.14 17.65
CA SER A 251 -20.60 -7.83 18.19
C SER A 251 -19.56 -7.13 17.31
N MET A 252 -19.47 -5.80 17.45
CA MET A 252 -18.43 -4.97 16.84
C MET A 252 -17.00 -5.33 17.30
N THR A 253 -16.85 -6.12 18.36
CA THR A 253 -15.54 -6.50 18.89
C THR A 253 -14.69 -7.25 17.86
N ARG A 254 -15.30 -8.19 17.11
CA ARG A 254 -14.57 -9.03 16.13
C ARG A 254 -14.09 -8.24 14.91
N PRO A 255 -14.94 -7.46 14.20
CA PRO A 255 -14.49 -6.59 13.11
C PRO A 255 -13.38 -5.61 13.53
N ASN A 256 -13.49 -5.00 14.72
CA ASN A 256 -12.47 -4.11 15.25
C ASN A 256 -11.12 -4.82 15.48
N GLN A 257 -11.16 -6.03 16.06
CA GLN A 257 -9.96 -6.83 16.27
C GLN A 257 -9.34 -7.27 14.94
N GLU A 258 -10.17 -7.69 13.99
CA GLU A 258 -9.73 -8.06 12.64
C GLU A 258 -9.01 -6.91 11.96
N VAL A 259 -9.63 -5.72 11.89
CA VAL A 259 -9.00 -4.52 11.32
C VAL A 259 -7.63 -4.27 11.94
N LYS A 260 -7.54 -4.28 13.27
CA LYS A 260 -6.26 -4.10 13.98
C LYS A 260 -5.22 -5.14 13.57
N HIS A 261 -5.60 -6.42 13.47
CA HIS A 261 -4.68 -7.48 13.07
C HIS A 261 -4.22 -7.32 11.61
N LEU A 262 -5.14 -7.02 10.69
CA LEU A 262 -4.82 -6.78 9.28
C LEU A 262 -3.86 -5.60 9.11
N GLN A 263 -4.11 -4.48 9.80
CA GLN A 263 -3.23 -3.31 9.80
C GLN A 263 -1.83 -3.65 10.33
N ASN A 264 -1.75 -4.30 11.51
CA ASN A 264 -0.48 -4.70 12.11
C ASN A 264 0.33 -5.61 11.18
N TRP A 265 -0.33 -6.61 10.59
CA TRP A 265 0.34 -7.54 9.67
C TRP A 265 0.85 -6.84 8.42
N LEU A 266 0.05 -5.96 7.79
CA LEU A 266 0.48 -5.24 6.60
C LEU A 266 1.61 -4.24 6.89
N CYS A 267 1.58 -3.59 8.05
CA CYS A 267 2.68 -2.76 8.54
C CYS A 267 3.97 -3.57 8.70
N ASP A 268 3.89 -4.74 9.33
CA ASP A 268 5.03 -5.64 9.50
C ASP A 268 5.57 -6.13 8.17
N TYR A 269 4.70 -6.59 7.29
CA TYR A 269 5.07 -7.05 5.95
C TYR A 269 5.73 -5.94 5.14
N SER A 270 5.22 -4.71 5.22
CA SER A 270 5.81 -3.54 4.53
C SER A 270 7.20 -3.19 5.08
N CYS A 271 7.39 -3.25 6.40
CA CYS A 271 8.70 -3.03 7.02
C CYS A 271 9.69 -4.13 6.65
N SER A 272 9.26 -5.39 6.66
CA SER A 272 10.10 -6.54 6.28
C SER A 272 10.49 -6.49 4.80
N TRP A 273 9.58 -6.10 3.91
CA TRP A 273 9.92 -5.85 2.51
C TRP A 273 10.94 -4.71 2.36
N LEU A 274 10.81 -3.63 3.13
CA LEU A 274 11.77 -2.52 3.08
C LEU A 274 13.17 -2.94 3.61
N GLN A 275 13.23 -3.78 4.65
CA GLN A 275 14.48 -4.36 5.16
C GLN A 275 15.13 -5.29 4.13
N ASP A 276 14.35 -6.15 3.50
CA ASP A 276 14.84 -7.00 2.40
C ASP A 276 15.34 -6.14 1.23
N LEU A 277 14.59 -5.10 0.85
CA LEU A 277 14.98 -4.15 -0.18
C LEU A 277 16.31 -3.46 0.16
N ALA A 278 16.54 -3.11 1.42
CA ALA A 278 17.79 -2.51 1.87
C ALA A 278 18.97 -3.47 1.63
N SER A 279 18.80 -4.74 1.99
CA SER A 279 19.82 -5.79 1.80
C SER A 279 20.15 -6.02 0.32
N ARG A 280 19.16 -5.90 -0.58
CA ARG A 280 19.32 -6.07 -2.04
C ARG A 280 20.00 -4.88 -2.72
N ILE A 281 19.56 -3.67 -2.36
CA ILE A 281 19.95 -2.43 -3.06
C ILE A 281 21.26 -1.86 -2.52
N VAL A 282 21.59 -2.12 -1.27
CA VAL A 282 22.85 -1.65 -0.67
C VAL A 282 23.51 -2.77 0.15
N PRO A 283 24.20 -3.72 -0.53
CA PRO A 283 24.81 -4.86 0.14
C PRO A 283 25.81 -4.41 1.22
N GLY A 284 25.56 -4.79 2.47
CA GLY A 284 26.41 -4.49 3.62
C GLY A 284 25.62 -4.24 4.91
N THR A 285 26.18 -4.67 6.04
CA THR A 285 25.52 -4.67 7.36
C THR A 285 25.13 -3.28 7.87
N ILE A 286 25.75 -2.21 7.36
CA ILE A 286 25.59 -0.87 7.94
C ILE A 286 24.23 -0.25 7.58
N TYR A 287 23.71 -0.51 6.37
CA TYR A 287 22.36 -0.04 6.01
C TYR A 287 21.29 -0.87 6.71
N GLU A 288 21.48 -2.19 6.79
CA GLU A 288 20.59 -3.07 7.56
C GLU A 288 20.45 -2.58 9.00
N ASN A 289 21.55 -2.23 9.66
CA ASN A 289 21.53 -1.64 11.00
C ASN A 289 20.75 -0.32 11.06
N LEU A 290 20.90 0.58 10.08
CA LEU A 290 20.13 1.83 10.03
C LEU A 290 18.62 1.55 9.93
N PHE A 291 18.19 0.65 9.06
CA PHE A 291 16.78 0.31 8.88
C PHE A 291 16.20 -0.44 10.07
N GLU A 292 16.96 -1.34 10.70
CA GLU A 292 16.55 -2.01 11.94
C GLU A 292 16.35 -1.00 13.07
N ARG A 293 17.27 -0.05 13.23
CA ARG A 293 17.18 1.00 14.26
C ARG A 293 16.08 2.02 13.97
N ALA A 294 15.81 2.29 12.70
CA ALA A 294 14.72 3.17 12.28
C ALA A 294 13.34 2.50 12.37
N ARG A 295 13.27 1.19 12.62
CA ARG A 295 12.01 0.46 12.81
C ARG A 295 11.53 0.58 14.25
N HIS A 296 10.31 1.06 14.40
CA HIS A 296 9.62 1.13 15.69
C HIS A 296 8.29 0.41 15.63
N ARG A 297 7.78 0.03 16.80
CA ARG A 297 6.46 -0.54 16.97
C ARG A 297 5.67 0.24 18.02
N SER A 298 4.44 0.62 17.68
CA SER A 298 3.52 1.23 18.65
C SER A 298 3.10 0.24 19.74
N GLU A 299 2.54 0.75 20.83
CA GLU A 299 1.90 -0.07 21.88
C GLU A 299 0.77 -0.95 21.34
N LYS A 300 0.14 -0.54 20.22
CA LYS A 300 -0.93 -1.29 19.55
C LYS A 300 -0.40 -2.38 18.61
N GLY A 301 0.92 -2.46 18.43
CA GLY A 301 1.58 -3.47 17.61
C GLY A 301 1.86 -3.04 16.16
N MET A 302 1.50 -1.82 15.75
CA MET A 302 1.79 -1.35 14.39
C MET A 302 3.29 -1.04 14.24
N ALA A 303 3.94 -1.67 13.28
CA ALA A 303 5.33 -1.38 12.91
C ALA A 303 5.42 -0.23 11.89
N ALA A 304 6.45 0.60 12.00
CA ALA A 304 6.77 1.62 11.02
C ALA A 304 8.28 1.85 10.97
N ILE A 305 8.77 2.30 9.81
CA ILE A 305 10.10 2.87 9.64
C ILE A 305 9.93 4.37 9.39
N SER A 306 10.90 5.19 9.80
CA SER A 306 10.92 6.63 9.50
C SER A 306 10.56 6.90 8.03
N GLY A 307 9.59 7.79 7.82
CA GLY A 307 9.15 8.18 6.48
C GLY A 307 10.30 8.62 5.58
N TYR A 308 11.21 9.46 6.09
CA TYR A 308 12.37 9.93 5.34
C TYR A 308 13.38 8.82 5.03
N ILE A 309 13.79 8.04 6.04
CA ILE A 309 14.76 6.94 5.84
C ILE A 309 14.20 5.90 4.87
N GLY A 310 12.92 5.55 5.01
CA GLY A 310 12.25 4.64 4.07
C GLY A 310 12.18 5.20 2.66
N PHE A 311 11.88 6.50 2.50
CA PHE A 311 11.84 7.13 1.19
C PHE A 311 13.20 7.16 0.48
N LEU A 312 14.32 7.34 1.20
CA LEU A 312 15.65 7.27 0.60
C LEU A 312 15.92 5.95 -0.12
N LEU A 313 15.41 4.84 0.42
CA LEU A 313 15.54 3.53 -0.20
C LEU A 313 14.53 3.34 -1.34
N LEU A 314 13.29 3.78 -1.14
CA LEU A 314 12.24 3.69 -2.17
C LEU A 314 12.60 4.46 -3.43
N ARG A 315 13.04 5.71 -3.32
CA ARG A 315 13.43 6.52 -4.49
C ARG A 315 14.54 5.84 -5.27
N LYS A 316 15.49 5.19 -4.57
CA LYS A 316 16.56 4.42 -5.18
C LYS A 316 16.03 3.17 -5.88
N HIS A 317 15.08 2.47 -5.25
CA HIS A 317 14.40 1.33 -5.86
C HIS A 317 13.63 1.72 -7.11
N TRP A 318 12.79 2.73 -7.06
CA TRP A 318 12.01 3.24 -8.20
C TRP A 318 12.92 3.60 -9.38
N ALA A 319 14.03 4.28 -9.10
CA ALA A 319 15.02 4.61 -10.13
C ALA A 319 15.71 3.37 -10.71
N SER A 320 16.09 2.40 -9.86
CA SER A 320 16.75 1.15 -10.29
C SER A 320 15.85 0.26 -11.14
N MET A 321 14.53 0.33 -10.94
CA MET A 321 13.53 -0.40 -11.71
C MET A 321 13.08 0.37 -12.95
N ASN A 322 13.57 1.60 -13.16
CA ASN A 322 13.07 2.55 -14.16
C ASN A 322 11.52 2.61 -14.14
N MET A 323 10.96 2.71 -12.93
CA MET A 323 9.52 2.63 -12.72
C MET A 323 8.83 3.81 -13.42
N PRO A 324 7.81 3.58 -14.26
CA PRO A 324 7.03 4.66 -14.84
C PRO A 324 6.21 5.34 -13.75
N ILE A 325 6.18 6.67 -13.78
CA ILE A 325 5.50 7.50 -12.79
C ILE A 325 4.51 8.43 -13.48
N VAL A 326 3.35 8.58 -12.87
CA VAL A 326 2.37 9.61 -13.18
C VAL A 326 2.20 10.52 -11.98
N LEU A 327 2.39 11.82 -12.15
CA LEU A 327 2.08 12.82 -11.13
C LEU A 327 0.76 13.47 -11.51
N VAL A 328 -0.17 13.48 -10.55
CA VAL A 328 -1.46 14.15 -10.69
C VAL A 328 -1.48 15.33 -9.73
N ASN A 329 -1.46 16.53 -10.30
CA ASN A 329 -1.50 17.78 -9.55
C ASN A 329 -2.85 18.45 -9.73
N ARG A 330 -3.58 18.65 -8.64
CA ARG A 330 -4.70 19.58 -8.62
C ARG A 330 -4.17 20.97 -8.27
N PHE A 331 -4.07 21.82 -9.27
CA PHE A 331 -3.62 23.19 -9.13
C PHE A 331 -4.80 24.13 -8.90
N PHE A 332 -4.82 24.86 -7.79
CA PHE A 332 -5.82 25.88 -7.50
C PHE A 332 -5.29 27.26 -7.93
N CYS A 333 -5.96 27.86 -8.91
CA CYS A 333 -5.72 29.22 -9.39
C CYS A 333 -6.75 30.20 -8.80
N SER A 334 -6.68 31.47 -9.17
CA SER A 334 -7.66 32.48 -8.72
C SER A 334 -9.10 32.26 -9.18
N SER A 335 -9.32 31.43 -10.21
CA SER A 335 -10.63 31.25 -10.87
C SER A 335 -11.23 29.84 -10.69
N GLY A 336 -10.56 28.96 -9.94
CA GLY A 336 -10.97 27.57 -9.80
C GLY A 336 -9.77 26.64 -9.71
N HIS A 337 -9.95 25.38 -10.11
CA HIS A 337 -8.87 24.39 -10.11
C HIS A 337 -8.65 23.79 -11.49
N HIS A 338 -7.41 23.38 -11.74
CA HIS A 338 -6.97 22.65 -12.94
C HIS A 338 -6.44 21.29 -12.52
N LEU A 339 -6.80 20.26 -13.28
CA LEU A 339 -6.21 18.94 -13.17
C LEU A 339 -5.05 18.83 -14.15
N GLN A 340 -3.82 18.77 -13.63
CA GLN A 340 -2.61 18.65 -14.41
C GLN A 340 -2.00 17.26 -14.22
N VAL A 341 -1.61 16.64 -15.34
CA VAL A 341 -1.05 15.29 -15.36
C VAL A 341 0.34 15.34 -15.96
N TYR A 342 1.29 14.65 -15.32
CA TYR A 342 2.66 14.56 -15.79
C TYR A 342 3.09 13.10 -15.83
N GLU A 343 3.71 12.68 -16.91
CA GLU A 343 4.28 11.33 -17.05
C GLU A 343 5.81 11.40 -17.02
N GLY A 344 6.45 10.38 -16.46
CA GLY A 344 7.89 10.40 -16.35
C GLY A 344 8.54 9.16 -15.74
N ASN A 345 9.83 9.30 -15.46
CA ASN A 345 10.64 8.29 -14.78
C ASN A 345 11.67 8.96 -13.85
N ILE A 346 12.25 8.14 -12.97
CA ILE A 346 13.34 8.51 -12.08
C ILE A 346 14.59 7.80 -12.54
N THR A 347 15.71 8.52 -12.58
CA THR A 347 17.04 7.99 -12.84
C THR A 347 17.98 8.41 -11.71
N LEU A 348 19.01 7.62 -11.41
CA LEU A 348 20.01 8.02 -10.42
C LEU A 348 21.15 8.78 -11.10
N ASP A 349 21.55 9.91 -10.54
CA ASP A 349 22.68 10.71 -11.05
C ASP A 349 23.96 10.40 -10.28
N CYS A 350 24.40 9.14 -10.35
CA CYS A 350 25.60 8.68 -9.65
C CYS A 350 26.77 8.60 -10.63
N SER A 351 27.46 9.72 -10.84
CA SER A 351 28.64 9.82 -11.71
C SER A 351 29.94 9.30 -11.07
N ALA A 352 29.93 8.89 -9.79
CA ALA A 352 31.14 8.48 -9.07
C ALA A 352 30.86 7.41 -7.99
N SER A 353 31.04 6.12 -8.32
CA SER A 353 31.39 5.02 -7.39
C SER A 353 31.17 3.70 -8.13
N VAL A 354 32.14 3.30 -8.94
CA VAL A 354 32.09 2.05 -9.71
C VAL A 354 32.29 0.82 -8.80
N THR A 355 32.77 1.00 -7.56
CA THR A 355 33.26 -0.11 -6.74
C THR A 355 32.31 -0.60 -5.65
N ASN A 356 31.33 0.20 -5.17
CA ASN A 356 30.47 -0.18 -4.03
C ASN A 356 28.96 0.06 -4.26
N GLY A 357 28.56 0.34 -5.51
CA GLY A 357 27.20 0.78 -5.83
C GLY A 357 26.90 2.21 -5.34
N PRO A 358 25.79 2.80 -5.82
CA PRO A 358 25.42 4.16 -5.44
C PRO A 358 24.92 4.24 -3.99
N SER A 359 25.35 5.24 -3.24
CA SER A 359 24.94 5.46 -1.85
C SER A 359 23.50 6.01 -1.75
N LEU A 360 22.85 5.87 -0.59
CA LEU A 360 21.45 6.30 -0.37
C LEU A 360 21.26 7.83 -0.41
N ASP A 361 22.33 8.60 -0.42
CA ASP A 361 22.36 10.06 -0.59
C ASP A 361 22.56 10.50 -2.05
N CYS A 362 22.73 9.56 -2.99
CA CYS A 362 22.89 9.91 -4.40
C CYS A 362 21.65 10.67 -4.94
N PRO A 363 21.81 11.83 -5.60
CA PRO A 363 20.68 12.56 -6.17
C PRO A 363 19.92 11.70 -7.20
N ALA A 364 18.59 11.84 -7.19
CA ALA A 364 17.76 11.26 -8.24
C ALA A 364 17.30 12.35 -9.21
N ARG A 365 17.32 12.06 -10.50
CA ARG A 365 16.81 12.94 -11.54
C ARG A 365 15.45 12.45 -12.02
N TRP A 366 14.45 13.28 -11.80
CA TRP A 366 13.10 13.09 -12.31
C TRP A 366 13.01 13.71 -13.70
N ARG A 367 12.52 12.94 -14.67
CA ARG A 367 12.25 13.42 -16.03
C ARG A 367 10.75 13.37 -16.23
N LEU A 368 10.11 14.55 -16.22
CA LEU A 368 8.67 14.68 -16.33
C LEU A 368 8.32 15.42 -17.62
N GLU A 369 7.21 15.01 -18.22
CA GLU A 369 6.57 15.69 -19.34
C GLU A 369 5.10 15.91 -19.02
N ALA A 370 4.55 17.07 -19.41
CA ALA A 370 3.11 17.26 -19.34
C ALA A 370 2.40 16.23 -20.23
N SER A 371 1.29 15.72 -19.73
CA SER A 371 0.43 14.76 -20.43
C SER A 371 -1.04 15.17 -20.30
N THR A 372 -1.90 14.43 -20.98
CA THR A 372 -3.36 14.58 -20.91
C THR A 372 -3.99 13.25 -20.52
N ILE A 373 -5.20 13.32 -19.99
CA ILE A 373 -5.98 12.13 -19.63
C ILE A 373 -6.19 11.23 -20.86
N ASP A 374 -6.40 11.82 -22.04
CA ASP A 374 -6.58 11.09 -23.29
C ASP A 374 -5.27 10.41 -23.73
N ARG A 375 -4.14 11.11 -23.65
CA ARG A 375 -2.82 10.53 -23.98
C ARG A 375 -2.50 9.33 -23.09
N MET A 376 -2.81 9.40 -21.80
CA MET A 376 -2.63 8.27 -20.88
C MET A 376 -3.50 7.07 -21.24
N LYS A 377 -4.76 7.31 -21.62
CA LYS A 377 -5.70 6.25 -22.00
C LYS A 377 -5.27 5.54 -23.28
N ASP A 378 -4.84 6.30 -24.27
CA ASP A 378 -4.51 5.80 -25.61
C ASP A 378 -3.04 5.36 -25.74
N ALA A 379 -2.25 5.46 -24.68
CA ALA A 379 -0.85 5.05 -24.67
C ALA A 379 -0.71 3.54 -24.93
N ALA A 380 0.32 3.15 -25.68
CA ALA A 380 0.60 1.74 -25.97
C ALA A 380 0.90 0.90 -24.70
N ASP A 381 1.33 1.56 -23.63
CA ASP A 381 1.60 0.98 -22.33
C ASP A 381 0.47 1.24 -21.32
N SER A 382 -0.73 1.61 -21.77
CA SER A 382 -1.81 2.07 -20.89
C SER A 382 -2.27 1.03 -19.85
N SER A 383 -2.11 -0.25 -20.15
CA SER A 383 -2.40 -1.37 -19.25
C SER A 383 -1.25 -1.74 -18.30
N SER A 384 -0.07 -1.11 -18.44
CA SER A 384 1.06 -1.37 -17.56
C SER A 384 0.89 -0.63 -16.22
N PRO A 385 1.34 -1.25 -15.10
CA PRO A 385 1.32 -0.57 -13.81
C PRO A 385 2.28 0.63 -13.82
N VAL A 386 1.83 1.73 -13.24
CA VAL A 386 2.54 2.99 -13.04
C VAL A 386 2.42 3.44 -11.60
N LEU A 387 3.50 4.02 -11.05
CA LEU A 387 3.42 4.69 -9.76
C LEU A 387 2.62 5.98 -9.93
N VAL A 388 1.55 6.16 -9.18
CA VAL A 388 0.78 7.39 -9.19
C VAL A 388 1.08 8.17 -7.93
N ILE A 389 1.51 9.42 -8.09
CA ILE A 389 1.73 10.37 -7.00
C ILE A 389 0.72 11.49 -7.17
N MET A 390 -0.18 11.62 -6.21
CA MET A 390 -1.22 12.63 -6.21
C MET A 390 -0.92 13.72 -5.19
N GLY A 391 -1.23 14.96 -5.56
CA GLY A 391 -1.08 16.10 -4.66
C GLY A 391 -1.77 17.36 -5.17
N ASN A 392 -1.63 18.41 -4.38
CA ASN A 392 -2.23 19.71 -4.63
C ASN A 392 -1.15 20.79 -4.80
N SER A 393 -1.50 21.89 -5.46
CA SER A 393 -0.68 23.11 -5.47
C SER A 393 -1.53 24.36 -5.59
N TYR A 394 -1.05 25.47 -5.03
CA TYR A 394 -1.78 26.74 -4.97
C TYR A 394 -0.86 27.92 -4.57
N ASN A 395 -1.23 29.15 -4.96
CA ASN A 395 -0.48 30.37 -4.65
C ASN A 395 -1.06 31.12 -3.42
N HIS A 396 -0.27 32.01 -2.79
CA HIS A 396 -0.50 32.74 -1.52
C HIS A 396 -1.89 33.41 -1.27
N GLY A 397 -2.76 33.54 -2.28
CA GLY A 397 -4.11 34.10 -2.15
C GLY A 397 -5.19 33.08 -1.76
N SER A 398 -4.99 31.80 -2.10
CA SER A 398 -5.97 30.72 -1.88
C SER A 398 -5.76 29.93 -0.59
N GLN A 399 -4.77 30.29 0.24
CA GLN A 399 -4.63 29.77 1.61
C GLN A 399 -5.88 30.10 2.43
N ASN A 400 -6.38 31.34 2.34
CA ASN A 400 -7.67 31.74 2.93
C ASN A 400 -8.88 31.01 2.35
N GLU A 401 -8.73 30.32 1.22
CA GLU A 401 -9.79 29.57 0.56
C GLU A 401 -9.73 28.09 0.92
N LEU A 402 -8.54 27.52 1.05
CA LEU A 402 -8.31 26.20 1.65
C LEU A 402 -8.61 26.22 3.15
N ASP A 403 -8.26 27.27 3.89
CA ASP A 403 -8.64 27.45 5.30
C ASP A 403 -10.18 27.60 5.45
N LYS A 404 -10.87 28.09 4.40
CA LYS A 404 -12.35 28.08 4.31
C LYS A 404 -12.91 26.71 3.90
N MET A 405 -12.17 25.91 3.13
CA MET A 405 -12.46 24.48 2.93
C MET A 405 -12.27 23.73 4.24
N ASP A 406 -11.31 24.15 5.07
CA ASP A 406 -10.97 23.48 6.32
C ASP A 406 -12.01 23.68 7.44
N GLY A 407 -12.74 24.79 7.40
CA GLY A 407 -13.73 25.15 8.43
C GLY A 407 -15.20 24.86 8.09
N ARG A 408 -15.52 24.36 6.89
CA ARG A 408 -16.92 24.22 6.42
C ARG A 408 -17.28 22.76 6.18
N SER A 409 -18.55 22.42 6.45
CA SER A 409 -19.14 21.12 6.09
C SER A 409 -18.82 20.79 4.62
N ILE A 410 -18.57 19.52 4.32
CA ILE A 410 -18.36 18.96 2.96
C ILE A 410 -19.41 19.49 1.97
N ASP A 411 -20.62 19.82 2.44
CA ASP A 411 -21.72 20.39 1.67
C ASP A 411 -21.41 21.74 0.98
N HIS A 412 -20.37 22.48 1.40
CA HIS A 412 -19.99 23.77 0.81
C HIS A 412 -18.79 23.70 -0.15
N LEU A 413 -18.23 22.51 -0.43
CA LEU A 413 -17.16 22.31 -1.43
C LEU A 413 -17.65 22.51 -2.88
N GLN A 414 -18.96 22.74 -3.09
CA GLN A 414 -19.60 22.95 -4.39
C GLN A 414 -19.18 24.25 -5.12
N SER A 415 -18.29 25.09 -4.59
CA SER A 415 -17.97 26.40 -5.20
C SER A 415 -16.65 26.48 -5.99
N TYR A 416 -15.87 25.40 -6.10
CA TYR A 416 -14.64 25.39 -6.93
C TYR A 416 -14.80 24.40 -8.07
N SER A 417 -15.58 24.79 -9.07
CA SER A 417 -15.67 24.07 -10.33
C SER A 417 -14.30 24.02 -11.02
N GLU A 418 -14.09 23.01 -11.84
CA GLU A 418 -12.94 22.95 -12.74
C GLU A 418 -12.90 24.20 -13.61
N HIS A 419 -11.73 24.84 -13.70
CA HIS A 419 -11.52 25.99 -14.55
C HIS A 419 -11.25 25.51 -15.98
N LYS A 420 -12.30 25.53 -16.81
CA LYS A 420 -12.35 24.91 -18.14
C LYS A 420 -11.50 25.62 -19.21
N ASP A 421 -11.03 26.83 -18.94
CA ASP A 421 -10.22 27.63 -19.88
C ASP A 421 -8.73 27.23 -19.82
N LEU A 422 -8.46 25.94 -19.99
CA LEU A 422 -7.13 25.31 -19.86
C LEU A 422 -6.08 25.93 -20.80
N GLY A 423 -6.48 26.47 -21.95
CA GLY A 423 -5.58 27.10 -22.92
C GLY A 423 -5.27 28.57 -22.66
N GLU A 424 -6.06 29.25 -21.82
CA GLU A 424 -5.97 30.71 -21.60
C GLU A 424 -5.59 31.07 -20.16
N CYS A 425 -5.67 30.12 -19.23
CA CYS A 425 -5.24 30.35 -17.84
C CYS A 425 -3.71 30.49 -17.75
N THR A 426 -3.26 31.74 -17.69
CA THR A 426 -1.84 32.09 -17.53
C THR A 426 -1.23 31.53 -16.25
N GLU A 427 -1.99 31.46 -15.15
CA GLU A 427 -1.53 30.86 -13.89
C GLU A 427 -1.27 29.36 -14.04
N ALA A 428 -2.15 28.62 -14.72
CA ALA A 428 -2.00 27.19 -14.95
C ALA A 428 -0.80 26.89 -15.86
N ALA A 429 -0.63 27.69 -16.92
CA ALA A 429 0.53 27.58 -17.82
C ALA A 429 1.86 27.86 -17.09
N GLN A 430 1.91 28.92 -16.27
CA GLN A 430 3.07 29.21 -15.43
C GLN A 430 3.33 28.11 -14.40
N GLN A 431 2.27 27.55 -13.79
CA GLN A 431 2.43 26.43 -12.87
C GLN A 431 3.00 25.21 -13.58
N ASN A 432 2.50 24.87 -14.76
CA ASN A 432 2.96 23.73 -15.54
C ASN A 432 4.46 23.85 -15.88
N ASP A 433 4.89 25.03 -16.33
CA ASP A 433 6.31 25.31 -16.61
C ASP A 433 7.18 25.17 -15.35
N ARG A 434 6.76 25.77 -14.24
CA ARG A 434 7.46 25.65 -12.94
C ARG A 434 7.53 24.19 -12.49
N PHE A 435 6.44 23.44 -12.63
CA PHE A 435 6.33 22.07 -12.17
C PHE A 435 7.32 21.16 -12.92
N ILE A 436 7.38 21.23 -14.25
CA ILE A 436 8.27 20.37 -15.06
C ILE A 436 9.75 20.64 -14.76
N HIS A 437 10.12 21.90 -14.53
CA HIS A 437 11.52 22.29 -14.28
C HIS A 437 11.94 22.21 -12.80
N THR A 438 11.03 21.82 -11.90
CA THR A 438 11.34 21.66 -10.47
C THR A 438 12.22 20.44 -10.23
N ASP A 439 13.17 20.56 -9.30
CA ASP A 439 13.89 19.40 -8.75
C ASP A 439 12.96 18.60 -7.82
N HIS A 440 12.23 17.65 -8.40
CA HIS A 440 11.28 16.80 -7.68
C HIS A 440 11.93 15.85 -6.67
N ASP A 441 13.21 15.48 -6.83
CA ASP A 441 13.93 14.69 -5.81
C ASP A 441 14.13 15.54 -4.57
N ARG A 442 14.58 16.80 -4.74
CA ARG A 442 14.70 17.73 -3.61
C ARG A 442 13.36 18.02 -2.96
N LEU A 443 12.33 18.27 -3.77
CA LEU A 443 10.97 18.52 -3.29
C LEU A 443 10.45 17.36 -2.43
N ALA A 444 10.55 16.13 -2.95
CA ALA A 444 10.11 14.95 -2.22
C ALA A 444 10.92 14.76 -0.93
N LEU A 445 12.25 14.91 -0.97
CA LEU A 445 13.09 14.80 0.23
C LEU A 445 12.70 15.84 1.31
N SER A 446 12.43 17.08 0.93
CA SER A 446 11.98 18.11 1.86
C SER A 446 10.59 17.82 2.43
N ILE A 447 9.65 17.33 1.61
CA ILE A 447 8.34 16.85 2.09
C ILE A 447 8.54 15.76 3.14
N PHE A 448 9.27 14.69 2.80
CA PHE A 448 9.47 13.56 3.70
C PHE A 448 10.29 13.92 4.94
N ALA A 449 11.15 14.94 4.90
CA ALA A 449 11.90 15.40 6.07
C ALA A 449 11.02 16.15 7.07
N ASN A 450 10.03 16.89 6.56
CA ASN A 450 9.11 17.69 7.38
C ASN A 450 7.79 16.98 7.70
N HIS A 451 7.51 15.87 7.02
CA HIS A 451 6.38 15.00 7.34
C HIS A 451 6.58 14.33 8.72
N ASP A 452 5.49 13.93 9.36
CA ASP A 452 5.58 13.12 10.56
C ASP A 452 6.32 11.80 10.25
N GLN A 453 7.41 11.55 10.98
CA GLN A 453 8.31 10.44 10.67
C GLN A 453 7.73 9.09 11.07
N TYR A 454 6.83 9.07 12.04
CA TYR A 454 6.17 7.85 12.54
C TYR A 454 4.68 8.14 12.78
N PRO A 455 3.77 7.21 12.48
CA PRO A 455 2.32 7.43 12.64
C PRO A 455 1.86 7.30 14.10
N PHE A 456 2.81 7.20 15.05
CA PHE A 456 2.56 7.04 16.48
C PHE A 456 3.68 7.73 17.28
N GLU A 457 3.42 7.98 18.57
CA GLU A 457 4.43 8.48 19.49
C GLU A 457 5.55 7.45 19.67
N LEU A 458 6.81 7.91 19.62
CA LEU A 458 7.96 7.07 19.91
C LEU A 458 8.07 6.83 21.44
N PRO A 459 8.71 5.72 21.86
CA PRO A 459 8.99 5.47 23.27
C PRO A 459 9.65 6.67 23.95
N ASN A 460 9.27 6.95 25.20
CA ASN A 460 9.75 8.10 25.98
C ASN A 460 9.43 9.48 25.37
N LYS A 461 8.47 9.57 24.43
CA LYS A 461 8.05 10.83 23.77
C LYS A 461 9.21 11.56 23.11
N ILE A 462 10.18 10.80 22.59
CA ILE A 462 11.32 11.39 21.88
C ILE A 462 10.79 12.15 20.65
N ASN A 463 11.34 13.35 20.43
CA ASN A 463 11.05 14.12 19.23
C ASN A 463 11.43 13.30 17.99
N LYS A 464 10.44 13.00 17.14
CA LYS A 464 10.59 12.10 16.00
C LYS A 464 11.63 12.59 14.99
N THR A 465 11.65 13.89 14.70
CA THR A 465 12.63 14.53 13.80
C THR A 465 14.03 14.47 14.38
N GLY A 466 14.20 14.83 15.65
CA GLY A 466 15.48 14.76 16.36
C GLY A 466 16.02 13.33 16.47
N TYR A 467 15.13 12.34 16.61
CA TYR A 467 15.51 10.93 16.59
C TYR A 467 16.04 10.48 15.21
N VAL A 468 15.41 10.90 14.12
CA VAL A 468 15.93 10.63 12.77
C VAL A 468 17.29 11.31 12.57
N GLU A 469 17.45 12.56 13.02
CA GLU A 469 18.75 13.25 12.96
C GLU A 469 19.84 12.49 13.74
N SER A 470 19.54 12.00 14.95
CA SER A 470 20.51 11.23 15.73
C SER A 470 20.90 9.92 15.05
N LEU A 471 19.94 9.20 14.46
CA LEU A 471 20.22 7.98 13.69
C LEU A 471 21.15 8.26 12.50
N LEU A 472 20.88 9.33 11.74
CA LEU A 472 21.69 9.72 10.59
C LEU A 472 23.08 10.22 11.02
N SER A 473 23.19 10.88 12.17
CA SER A 473 24.47 11.32 12.72
C SER A 473 25.34 10.17 13.16
N GLU A 474 24.77 9.19 13.86
CA GLU A 474 25.49 7.99 14.27
C GLU A 474 25.93 7.18 13.04
N TYR A 475 25.04 7.02 12.07
CA TYR A 475 25.36 6.38 10.80
C TYR A 475 26.52 7.09 10.07
N ALA A 476 26.50 8.43 10.01
CA ALA A 476 27.57 9.20 9.40
C ALA A 476 28.92 8.95 10.08
N HIS A 477 28.96 8.92 11.42
CA HIS A 477 30.17 8.60 12.17
C HIS A 477 30.68 7.17 11.95
N GLU A 478 29.78 6.19 11.83
CA GLU A 478 30.16 4.80 11.53
C GLU A 478 30.76 4.67 10.12
N GLN A 479 30.21 5.37 9.13
CA GLN A 479 30.75 5.41 7.77
C GLN A 479 32.11 6.11 7.72
N GLU A 480 32.25 7.26 8.38
CA GLU A 480 33.53 8.00 8.45
C GLU A 480 34.64 7.14 9.06
N ARG A 481 34.37 6.43 10.16
CA ARG A 481 35.31 5.47 10.77
C ARG A 481 35.71 4.34 9.82
N SER A 482 34.80 3.98 8.90
CA SER A 482 35.01 2.94 7.88
C SER A 482 35.68 3.49 6.61
N GLY A 483 36.12 4.76 6.61
CA GLY A 483 36.73 5.42 5.45
C GLY A 483 35.74 5.73 4.31
N LYS A 484 34.44 5.68 4.59
CA LYS A 484 33.37 5.97 3.63
C LYS A 484 32.74 7.31 3.98
N ALA A 485 32.85 8.30 3.10
CA ALA A 485 32.12 9.55 3.27
C ALA A 485 30.64 9.32 2.94
N THR A 486 29.74 9.88 3.76
CA THR A 486 28.31 9.96 3.46
C THR A 486 27.82 11.38 3.69
N ALA A 487 26.99 11.87 2.78
CA ALA A 487 26.30 13.15 2.90
C ALA A 487 24.90 12.99 3.50
N MET A 488 24.49 11.81 3.98
CA MET A 488 23.10 11.59 4.43
C MET A 488 22.63 12.58 5.50
N LEU A 489 23.48 12.88 6.50
CA LEU A 489 23.15 13.88 7.54
C LEU A 489 23.04 15.30 6.97
N SER A 490 23.95 15.69 6.08
CA SER A 490 23.92 17.04 5.47
C SER A 490 22.74 17.19 4.51
N VAL A 491 22.41 16.15 3.74
CA VAL A 491 21.23 16.07 2.88
C VAL A 491 19.95 16.15 3.69
N TRP A 492 19.87 15.47 4.85
CA TRP A 492 18.74 15.59 5.78
C TRP A 492 18.57 17.02 6.30
N LYS A 493 19.63 17.63 6.83
CA LYS A 493 19.60 19.01 7.36
C LYS A 493 19.16 20.02 6.30
N LYS A 494 19.70 19.86 5.09
CA LYS A 494 19.28 20.66 3.93
C LYS A 494 17.81 20.44 3.59
N SER A 495 17.34 19.20 3.61
CA SER A 495 15.93 18.89 3.30
C SER A 495 14.97 19.49 4.33
N LEU A 496 15.35 19.49 5.61
CA LEU A 496 14.60 20.17 6.68
C LEU A 496 14.51 21.69 6.46
N SER A 497 15.62 22.35 6.12
CA SER A 497 15.64 23.81 5.97
C SER A 497 14.93 24.32 4.72
N MET A 498 14.79 23.49 3.68
CA MET A 498 14.33 23.92 2.36
C MET A 498 12.80 23.94 2.16
N LEU A 499 11.99 23.51 3.14
CA LEU A 499 10.55 23.38 2.92
C LEU A 499 9.88 24.72 2.51
N SER A 500 10.23 25.82 3.20
CA SER A 500 9.70 27.15 2.88
C SER A 500 10.23 27.68 1.54
N GLU A 501 11.51 27.44 1.24
CA GLU A 501 12.18 27.84 -0.01
C GLU A 501 11.58 27.14 -1.23
N GLN A 502 11.12 25.90 -1.06
CA GLN A 502 10.42 25.13 -2.09
C GLN A 502 8.92 25.41 -2.17
N GLY A 503 8.46 26.43 -1.44
CA GLY A 503 7.06 26.83 -1.46
C GLY A 503 6.15 25.77 -0.84
N LEU A 504 6.56 25.14 0.25
CA LEU A 504 5.77 24.23 1.08
C LEU A 504 5.70 24.69 2.55
N GLY A 505 6.02 25.97 2.81
CA GLY A 505 5.99 26.57 4.16
C GLY A 505 4.65 27.22 4.51
N SER A 506 4.65 28.06 5.56
CA SER A 506 3.49 28.86 5.99
C SER A 506 2.90 29.80 4.92
N GLY A 507 3.57 29.93 3.77
CA GLY A 507 3.10 30.68 2.61
C GLY A 507 2.29 29.88 1.57
N GLY A 508 1.95 28.63 1.86
CA GLY A 508 1.17 27.76 0.97
C GLY A 508 2.00 26.77 0.16
N ILE A 509 1.32 25.92 -0.61
CA ILE A 509 1.89 24.80 -1.39
C ILE A 509 2.08 25.24 -2.85
N ARG A 510 3.07 26.07 -3.13
CA ARG A 510 3.27 26.72 -4.44
C ARG A 510 3.65 25.75 -5.56
N LEU A 511 4.32 24.65 -5.26
CA LEU A 511 4.81 23.70 -6.28
C LEU A 511 3.98 22.42 -6.31
N PHE A 512 4.10 21.56 -5.31
CA PHE A 512 3.36 20.30 -5.25
C PHE A 512 3.46 19.69 -3.85
N GLY A 513 2.33 19.59 -3.16
CA GLY A 513 2.23 18.94 -1.87
C GLY A 513 1.73 17.52 -2.07
N TRP A 514 2.60 16.53 -1.87
CA TRP A 514 2.22 15.12 -1.98
C TRP A 514 1.15 14.78 -0.96
N GLN A 515 0.09 14.13 -1.42
CA GLN A 515 -1.01 13.67 -0.59
C GLN A 515 -1.09 12.15 -0.54
N HIS A 516 -0.85 11.47 -1.66
CA HIS A 516 -0.91 10.01 -1.70
C HIS A 516 -0.04 9.41 -2.79
N VAL A 517 0.39 8.17 -2.57
CA VAL A 517 1.13 7.37 -3.56
C VAL A 517 0.50 5.99 -3.65
N PHE A 518 0.17 5.56 -4.86
CA PHE A 518 -0.45 4.26 -5.13
C PHE A 518 0.03 3.68 -6.45
N LEU A 519 -0.34 2.43 -6.73
CA LEU A 519 -0.10 1.79 -8.02
C LEU A 519 -1.39 1.77 -8.83
N GLU A 520 -1.32 2.06 -10.13
CA GLU A 520 -2.47 1.94 -11.02
C GLU A 520 -2.05 1.68 -12.47
N ARG A 521 -2.98 1.28 -13.35
CA ARG A 521 -2.81 1.32 -14.81
C ARG A 521 -3.19 2.70 -15.35
N LYS A 522 -2.56 3.16 -16.43
CA LYS A 522 -2.86 4.49 -16.99
C LYS A 522 -4.29 4.60 -17.52
N ASP A 523 -4.81 3.53 -18.12
CA ASP A 523 -6.20 3.47 -18.62
C ASP A 523 -7.25 3.59 -17.49
N CYS A 524 -7.03 2.90 -16.38
CA CYS A 524 -7.85 2.96 -15.18
C CYS A 524 -7.74 4.34 -14.52
N LEU A 525 -6.52 4.86 -14.37
CA LEU A 525 -6.31 6.20 -13.83
C LEU A 525 -7.02 7.25 -14.69
N ALA A 526 -6.89 7.20 -16.02
CA ALA A 526 -7.54 8.13 -16.93
C ALA A 526 -9.06 8.13 -16.76
N ARG A 527 -9.70 6.96 -16.69
CA ARG A 527 -11.15 6.86 -16.40
C ARG A 527 -11.52 7.52 -15.07
N LYS A 528 -10.76 7.23 -14.02
CA LYS A 528 -11.00 7.77 -12.67
C LYS A 528 -10.83 9.29 -12.64
N LEU A 529 -9.83 9.82 -13.33
CA LEU A 529 -9.61 11.26 -13.46
C LEU A 529 -10.73 11.94 -14.24
N ARG A 530 -11.31 11.33 -15.28
CA ARG A 530 -12.47 11.89 -15.99
C ARG A 530 -13.70 11.99 -15.09
N VAL A 531 -14.01 10.90 -14.40
CA VAL A 531 -15.10 10.88 -13.42
C VAL A 531 -14.89 11.96 -12.36
N TRP A 532 -13.66 12.17 -11.94
CA TRP A 532 -13.31 13.21 -10.98
C TRP A 532 -13.48 14.64 -11.52
N GLN A 533 -13.16 14.88 -12.78
CA GLN A 533 -13.43 16.15 -13.45
C GLN A 533 -14.95 16.39 -13.58
N GLU A 534 -15.71 15.34 -13.85
CA GLU A 534 -17.17 15.41 -14.05
C GLU A 534 -17.96 15.54 -12.75
N SER A 535 -17.48 14.98 -11.64
CA SER A 535 -18.24 14.90 -10.39
C SER A 535 -18.32 16.22 -9.62
N GLU A 536 -17.58 17.26 -10.02
CA GLU A 536 -17.43 18.54 -9.32
C GLU A 536 -17.03 18.39 -7.82
N ARG A 537 -16.61 17.19 -7.40
CA ARG A 537 -16.24 16.90 -6.02
C ARG A 537 -14.77 17.25 -5.77
N VAL A 538 -14.55 18.03 -4.72
CA VAL A 538 -13.21 18.37 -4.24
C VAL A 538 -12.57 17.21 -3.46
N THR A 539 -13.30 16.12 -3.20
CA THR A 539 -12.77 14.95 -2.51
C THR A 539 -11.74 14.23 -3.40
N PRO A 540 -10.70 13.59 -2.85
CA PRO A 540 -9.73 12.81 -3.61
C PRO A 540 -10.42 11.67 -4.35
N LEU A 541 -9.73 11.10 -5.35
CA LEU A 541 -10.25 10.06 -6.25
C LEU A 541 -10.99 8.88 -5.58
N TYR A 542 -10.85 8.65 -4.28
CA TYR A 542 -11.25 7.43 -3.58
C TYR A 542 -12.74 7.29 -3.24
N GLU A 543 -13.59 8.28 -3.49
CA GLU A 543 -15.00 8.22 -3.07
C GLU A 543 -15.92 7.39 -3.99
N GLU A 544 -15.41 6.88 -5.11
CA GLU A 544 -16.22 6.15 -6.11
C GLU A 544 -15.75 4.71 -6.38
N PHE A 545 -15.05 4.07 -5.43
CA PHE A 545 -14.58 2.67 -5.56
C PHE A 545 -15.37 1.64 -4.77
#